data_AF-A0A1F6LPX4-F1
#
_entry.id   AF-A0A1F6LPX4-F1
#
_cell.length_a   1.000
_cell.length_b   1.000
_cell.length_c   1.000
_cell.angle_alpha   90.00
_cell.angle_beta   90.00
_cell.angle_gamma   90.00
#
_symmetry.space_group_name_H-M   'P 1'
#
loop_
_entity.id
_entity.type
_entity.pdbx_description
1 polymer ?
#
loop_
_entity_poly.entity_id
_entity_poly.type
_entity_poly.pdbx_seq_one_letter_code
_entity_poly.pdbx_strand_id
1 'polypeptide(L)'
;MLSPYLPILFQLILAAGFACALLVLTHVFGPRRSTDVKLSPFECGVDLLDCAHHRFSVKFYLVAMLFILFDIEAIFFYPWAVIFREEISQGLLLLSEMGTFVAVLLVGFIFIWRKGVLEWA
;
A
#
# COMPACT_ATOMS: atom_id res chain seq x y z
N MET A 1 -2.27 -22.69 -21.36
CA MET A 1 -2.96 -21.53 -20.73
C MET A 1 -2.10 -20.78 -19.69
N LEU A 2 -0.96 -21.31 -19.19
CA LEU A 2 -0.06 -20.63 -18.25
C LEU A 2 1.14 -19.90 -18.88
N SER A 3 1.40 -20.12 -20.17
CA SER A 3 2.51 -19.49 -20.92
C SER A 3 2.66 -17.97 -20.74
N PRO A 4 1.57 -17.15 -20.71
CA PRO A 4 1.74 -15.70 -20.55
C PRO A 4 2.19 -15.26 -19.14
N TYR A 5 2.05 -16.09 -18.11
CA TYR A 5 2.46 -15.75 -16.74
C TYR A 5 3.93 -16.09 -16.46
N LEU A 6 4.52 -16.94 -17.29
CA LEU A 6 5.89 -17.41 -17.12
C LEU A 6 6.91 -16.25 -17.21
N PRO A 7 6.82 -15.31 -18.17
CA PRO A 7 7.70 -14.12 -18.18
C PRO A 7 7.59 -13.26 -16.91
N ILE A 8 6.38 -13.11 -16.33
CA ILE A 8 6.15 -12.33 -15.11
C ILE A 8 6.85 -12.99 -13.93
N LEU A 9 6.76 -14.31 -13.83
CA LEU A 9 7.44 -15.09 -12.79
C LEU A 9 8.97 -14.97 -12.91
N PHE A 10 9.50 -15.09 -14.13
CA PHE A 10 10.94 -14.91 -14.37
C PHE A 10 11.40 -13.49 -14.00
N GLN A 11 10.62 -12.46 -14.33
CA GLN A 11 10.92 -11.08 -13.95
C GLN A 11 10.97 -10.90 -12.43
N LEU A 12 10.01 -11.46 -11.70
CA LEU A 12 9.98 -11.40 -10.23
C LEU A 12 11.19 -12.11 -9.62
N ILE A 13 11.52 -13.32 -10.12
CA ILE A 13 12.68 -14.08 -9.64
C ILE A 13 13.97 -13.32 -9.92
N LEU A 14 14.12 -12.74 -11.11
CA LEU A 14 15.31 -11.98 -11.48
C LEU A 14 15.45 -10.73 -10.62
N ALA A 15 14.37 -9.98 -10.41
CA ALA A 15 14.39 -8.77 -9.58
C ALA A 15 14.73 -9.07 -8.11
N ALA A 16 14.05 -10.06 -7.52
CA ALA A 16 14.32 -10.49 -6.16
C ALA A 16 15.73 -11.09 -6.02
N GLY A 17 16.14 -11.93 -6.98
CA GLY A 17 17.47 -12.51 -7.03
C GLY A 17 18.57 -11.47 -7.15
N PHE A 18 18.37 -10.44 -7.97
CA PHE A 18 19.30 -9.32 -8.10
C PHE A 18 19.41 -8.51 -6.81
N ALA A 19 18.28 -8.15 -6.18
CA ALA A 19 18.28 -7.44 -4.89
C ALA A 19 18.99 -8.25 -3.79
N CYS A 20 18.69 -9.54 -3.70
CA CYS A 20 19.36 -10.45 -2.77
C CYS A 20 20.86 -10.60 -3.07
N ALA A 21 21.24 -10.74 -4.34
CA ALA A 21 22.64 -10.86 -4.75
C ALA A 21 23.44 -9.61 -4.36
N LEU A 22 22.88 -8.42 -4.57
CA LEU A 22 23.51 -7.16 -4.15
C LEU A 22 23.68 -7.10 -2.63
N LEU A 23 22.63 -7.42 -1.86
CA LEU A 23 22.71 -7.43 -0.39
C LEU A 23 23.75 -8.44 0.12
N VAL A 24 23.81 -9.65 -0.47
CA VAL A 24 24.82 -10.66 -0.14
C VAL A 24 26.22 -10.17 -0.50
N LEU A 25 26.39 -9.59 -1.69
CA LEU A 25 27.68 -9.06 -2.13
C LEU A 25 28.17 -7.95 -1.19
N THR A 26 27.31 -6.99 -0.84
CA THR A 26 27.64 -5.94 0.12
C THR A 26 27.94 -6.52 1.51
N HIS A 27 27.23 -7.55 1.95
CA HIS A 27 27.46 -8.16 3.25
C HIS A 27 28.76 -9.00 3.32
N VAL A 28 29.16 -9.63 2.22
CA VAL A 28 30.37 -10.45 2.11
C VAL A 28 31.62 -9.59 1.91
N PHE A 29 31.55 -8.61 1.00
CA PHE A 29 32.70 -7.77 0.64
C PHE A 29 32.80 -6.47 1.47
N GLY A 30 31.77 -6.12 2.23
CA GLY A 30 31.73 -4.91 3.05
C GLY A 30 32.64 -4.96 4.30
N PRO A 31 33.26 -3.83 4.71
CA PRO A 31 34.04 -3.77 5.94
C PRO A 31 33.21 -4.10 7.18
N ARG A 32 33.63 -5.14 7.92
CA ARG A 32 32.96 -5.57 9.15
C ARG A 32 33.59 -4.89 10.35
N ARG A 33 32.91 -3.85 10.86
CA ARG A 33 33.20 -3.24 12.17
C ARG A 33 31.94 -3.30 12.99
N SER A 34 31.87 -4.23 13.94
CA SER A 34 30.83 -4.34 14.96
C SER A 34 31.40 -3.80 16.27
N THR A 35 30.81 -2.72 16.76
CA THR A 35 31.14 -2.12 18.05
C THR A 35 29.80 -1.89 18.75
N ASP A 36 29.76 -2.02 20.07
CA ASP A 36 28.50 -1.92 20.83
C ASP A 36 27.77 -0.59 20.54
N VAL A 37 28.52 0.51 20.45
CA VAL A 37 28.01 1.86 20.09
C VAL A 37 27.43 1.93 18.67
N LYS A 38 27.92 1.11 17.72
CA LYS A 38 27.39 1.09 16.36
C LYS A 38 26.10 0.27 16.26
N LEU A 39 25.92 -0.68 17.18
CA LEU A 39 24.75 -1.56 17.25
C LEU A 39 23.67 -1.00 18.18
N SER A 40 23.97 0.00 19.02
CA SER A 40 22.98 0.69 19.84
C SER A 40 22.05 1.56 18.97
N PRO A 41 20.76 1.66 19.32
CA PRO A 41 19.82 2.57 18.67
C PRO A 41 20.33 4.02 18.68
N PHE A 42 19.99 4.76 17.63
CA PHE A 42 20.41 6.14 17.48
C PHE A 42 19.53 7.08 18.31
N GLU A 43 20.13 7.80 19.26
CA GLU A 43 19.47 8.82 20.08
C GLU A 43 20.36 10.08 20.17
N CYS A 44 20.82 10.60 19.02
CA CYS A 44 21.64 11.82 18.94
C CYS A 44 22.91 11.87 19.83
N GLY A 45 23.44 10.70 20.24
CA GLY A 45 24.64 10.59 21.07
C GLY A 45 24.38 10.59 22.59
N VAL A 46 23.12 10.52 23.03
CA VAL A 46 22.76 10.27 24.43
C VAL A 46 22.28 8.83 24.62
N ASP A 47 22.33 8.34 25.86
CA ASP A 47 21.78 7.04 26.20
C ASP A 47 20.25 7.06 26.12
N LEU A 48 19.66 5.92 25.77
CA LEU A 48 18.21 5.76 25.70
C LEU A 48 17.61 5.96 27.09
N LEU A 49 16.85 7.05 27.23
CA LEU A 49 16.28 7.48 28.51
C LEU A 49 15.04 6.67 28.91
N ASP A 50 14.36 6.03 27.95
CA ASP A 50 13.02 5.50 28.18
C ASP A 50 12.75 4.15 27.49
N CYS A 51 11.79 3.40 28.00
CA CYS A 51 11.29 2.19 27.35
C CYS A 51 10.42 2.58 26.16
N ALA A 52 10.77 2.12 24.95
CA ALA A 52 10.09 2.41 23.68
C ALA A 52 8.69 1.79 23.54
N HIS A 53 7.82 1.96 24.54
CA HIS A 53 6.48 1.39 24.61
C HIS A 53 5.41 2.49 24.72
N HIS A 54 5.35 3.33 23.70
CA HIS A 54 4.32 4.36 23.58
C HIS A 54 3.12 3.84 22.78
N ARG A 55 1.93 4.32 23.15
CA ARG A 55 0.73 4.08 22.36
C ARG A 55 0.84 4.93 21.09
N PHE A 56 0.86 4.27 19.94
CA PHE A 56 0.77 4.95 18.65
C PHE A 56 -0.58 5.65 18.51
N SER A 57 -0.61 6.75 17.77
CA SER A 57 -1.83 7.52 17.57
C SER A 57 -2.89 6.69 16.83
N VAL A 58 -4.17 6.88 17.20
CA VAL A 58 -5.30 6.21 16.52
C VAL A 58 -5.44 6.66 15.06
N LYS A 59 -4.80 7.77 14.66
CA LYS A 59 -4.83 8.30 13.29
C LYS A 59 -4.34 7.25 12.27
N PHE A 60 -3.30 6.47 12.60
CA PHE A 60 -2.81 5.40 11.72
C PHE A 60 -3.85 4.31 11.48
N TYR A 61 -4.62 3.95 12.51
CA TYR A 61 -5.70 2.98 12.41
C TYR A 61 -6.82 3.48 11.50
N LEU A 62 -7.25 4.73 11.67
CA LEU A 62 -8.33 5.32 10.87
C LEU A 62 -7.95 5.38 9.39
N VAL A 63 -6.70 5.74 9.07
CA VAL A 63 -6.21 5.79 7.69
C VAL A 63 -6.11 4.38 7.09
N ALA A 64 -5.58 3.40 7.83
CA ALA A 64 -5.50 2.02 7.36
C ALA A 64 -6.88 1.40 7.10
N MET A 65 -7.83 1.60 8.02
CA MET A 65 -9.21 1.15 7.88
C MET A 65 -9.87 1.76 6.65
N LEU A 66 -9.70 3.06 6.44
CA LEU A 66 -10.25 3.77 5.29
C LEU A 66 -9.62 3.31 3.97
N PHE A 67 -8.31 3.06 3.97
CA PHE A 67 -7.61 2.51 2.80
C PHE A 67 -8.16 1.15 2.40
N ILE A 68 -8.36 0.23 3.35
CA ILE A 68 -8.94 -1.10 3.07
C ILE A 68 -10.35 -0.96 2.50
N LEU A 69 -11.16 -0.05 3.04
CA LEU A 69 -12.51 0.20 2.55
C LEU A 69 -12.50 0.69 1.10
N PHE A 70 -11.65 1.67 0.77
CA PHE A 70 -11.50 2.15 -0.61
C PHE A 70 -10.91 1.11 -1.57
N ASP A 71 -10.00 0.26 -1.10
CA ASP A 71 -9.41 -0.79 -1.93
C ASP A 71 -10.44 -1.87 -2.30
N ILE A 72 -11.30 -2.23 -1.33
CA ILE A 72 -12.46 -3.10 -1.59
C ILE A 72 -13.41 -2.43 -2.58
N GLU A 73 -13.65 -1.13 -2.47
CA GLU A 73 -14.50 -0.41 -3.43
C GLU A 73 -13.90 -0.43 -4.84
N ALA A 74 -12.60 -0.20 -4.97
CA ALA A 74 -11.86 -0.24 -6.23
C ALA A 74 -11.99 -1.61 -6.92
N ILE A 75 -12.08 -2.71 -6.14
CA ILE A 75 -12.23 -4.05 -6.72
C ILE A 75 -13.50 -4.18 -7.59
N PHE A 76 -14.56 -3.45 -7.26
CA PHE A 76 -15.82 -3.46 -8.00
C PHE A 76 -15.74 -2.71 -9.33
N PHE A 77 -14.78 -1.80 -9.50
CA PHE A 77 -14.59 -1.07 -10.74
C PHE A 77 -14.03 -1.97 -11.85
N TYR A 78 -13.20 -2.97 -11.52
CA TYR A 78 -12.60 -3.86 -12.52
C TYR A 78 -13.62 -4.66 -13.34
N PRO A 79 -14.53 -5.46 -12.75
CA PRO A 79 -15.50 -6.22 -13.53
C PRO A 79 -16.43 -5.31 -14.33
N TRP A 80 -16.87 -4.19 -13.73
CA TRP A 80 -17.68 -3.20 -14.45
C TRP A 80 -16.94 -2.62 -15.67
N ALA A 81 -15.68 -2.24 -15.52
CA ALA A 81 -14.90 -1.66 -16.63
C ALA A 81 -14.69 -2.66 -17.78
N VAL A 82 -14.52 -3.95 -17.46
CA VAL A 82 -14.44 -5.01 -18.47
C VAL A 82 -15.78 -5.18 -19.20
N ILE A 83 -16.89 -5.29 -18.47
CA ILE A 83 -18.23 -5.47 -19.05
C ILE A 83 -18.66 -4.25 -19.87
N PHE A 84 -18.38 -3.03 -19.39
CA PHE A 84 -18.69 -1.79 -20.11
C PHE A 84 -18.02 -1.73 -21.48
N ARG A 85 -16.81 -2.30 -21.61
CA ARG A 85 -16.09 -2.40 -22.88
C ARG A 85 -16.73 -3.40 -23.85
N GLU A 86 -17.35 -4.47 -23.35
CA GLU A 86 -17.99 -5.51 -24.16
C GLU A 86 -19.40 -5.10 -24.59
N GLU A 87 -20.17 -4.48 -23.71
CA GLU A 87 -21.58 -4.12 -23.89
C GLU A 87 -21.79 -2.62 -24.13
N ILE A 88 -21.00 -2.03 -25.04
CA ILE A 88 -21.05 -0.59 -25.37
C ILE A 88 -22.46 -0.15 -25.80
N SER A 89 -23.26 -1.06 -26.38
CA SER A 89 -24.64 -0.79 -26.81
C SER A 89 -25.59 -0.41 -25.67
N GLN A 90 -25.33 -0.88 -24.45
CA GLN A 90 -26.07 -0.56 -23.23
C GLN A 90 -25.38 0.51 -22.37
N GLY A 91 -24.36 1.18 -22.92
CA GLY A 91 -23.42 2.00 -22.17
C GLY A 91 -24.05 3.07 -21.27
N LEU A 92 -25.19 3.67 -21.66
CA LEU A 92 -25.86 4.68 -20.82
C LEU A 92 -26.41 4.10 -19.50
N LEU A 93 -26.96 2.87 -19.53
CA LEU A 93 -27.51 2.22 -18.35
C LEU A 93 -26.37 1.77 -17.42
N LEU A 94 -25.36 1.08 -17.94
CA LEU A 94 -24.20 0.64 -17.16
C LEU A 94 -23.42 1.82 -16.56
N LEU A 95 -23.34 2.94 -17.27
CA LEU A 95 -22.71 4.16 -16.76
C LEU A 95 -23.52 4.77 -15.61
N SER A 96 -24.85 4.75 -15.69
CA SER A 96 -25.70 5.27 -14.61
C SER A 96 -25.64 4.44 -13.33
N GLU A 97 -25.50 3.12 -13.45
CA GLU A 97 -25.34 2.21 -12.31
C GLU A 97 -24.02 2.50 -11.58
N MET A 98 -22.90 2.54 -12.31
CA MET A 98 -21.60 2.86 -11.72
C MET A 98 -21.53 4.32 -11.24
N GLY A 99 -22.15 5.25 -11.96
CA GLY A 99 -22.28 6.64 -11.53
C GLY A 99 -23.01 6.76 -10.20
N THR A 100 -24.08 5.98 -10.00
CA THR A 100 -24.81 5.92 -8.73
C THR A 100 -23.96 5.29 -7.62
N PHE A 101 -23.24 4.20 -7.91
CA PHE A 101 -22.30 3.59 -6.97
C PHE A 101 -21.25 4.59 -6.50
N VAL A 102 -20.55 5.23 -7.44
CA VAL A 102 -19.54 6.28 -7.15
C VAL A 102 -20.14 7.43 -6.36
N ALA A 103 -21.35 7.88 -6.69
CA ALA A 103 -22.01 8.96 -5.96
C ALA A 103 -22.21 8.62 -4.47
N VAL A 104 -22.64 7.38 -4.16
CA VAL A 104 -22.79 6.92 -2.77
C VAL A 104 -21.44 6.91 -2.04
N LEU A 105 -20.37 6.44 -2.71
CA LEU A 105 -19.01 6.44 -2.14
C LEU A 105 -18.51 7.86 -1.86
N LEU A 106 -18.73 8.78 -2.80
CA LEU A 106 -18.36 10.19 -2.64
C LEU A 106 -19.06 10.83 -1.44
N VAL A 107 -20.34 10.49 -1.18
CA VAL A 107 -21.05 10.98 0.01
C VAL A 107 -20.36 10.49 1.29
N GLY A 108 -20.00 9.21 1.36
CA GLY A 108 -19.25 8.65 2.50
C GLY A 108 -17.89 9.32 2.68
N PHE A 109 -17.15 9.51 1.58
CA PHE A 109 -15.86 10.17 1.60
C PHE A 109 -15.95 11.63 2.07
N ILE A 110 -16.89 12.40 1.53
CA ILE A 110 -17.14 13.79 1.94
C ILE A 110 -17.48 13.85 3.43
N PHE A 111 -18.30 12.93 3.93
CA PHE A 111 -18.62 12.87 5.36
C PHE A 111 -17.37 12.68 6.23
N ILE A 112 -16.50 11.73 5.86
CA ILE A 112 -15.25 11.43 6.58
C ILE A 112 -14.29 12.63 6.51
N TRP A 113 -14.19 13.28 5.35
CA TRP A 113 -13.42 14.50 5.17
C TRP A 113 -13.92 15.59 6.10
N ARG A 114 -15.23 15.88 6.10
CA ARG A 114 -15.79 16.93 6.96
C ARG A 114 -15.64 16.63 8.45
N LYS A 115 -15.49 15.36 8.83
CA LYS A 115 -15.19 14.94 10.21
C LYS A 115 -13.71 15.09 10.59
N GLY A 116 -12.83 15.51 9.68
CA GLY A 116 -11.41 15.73 9.99
C GLY A 116 -10.63 14.44 10.27
N VAL A 117 -11.16 13.27 9.90
CA VAL A 117 -10.51 11.97 10.15
C VAL A 117 -9.15 11.87 9.42
N LEU A 118 -9.02 12.62 8.33
CA LEU A 118 -7.83 12.72 7.50
C LEU A 118 -6.86 13.81 7.95
N GLU A 119 -7.12 14.52 9.06
CA GLU A 119 -6.26 15.61 9.51
C GLU A 119 -5.06 15.08 10.31
N TRP A 120 -3.87 15.34 9.77
CA TRP A 120 -2.59 14.94 10.36
C TRP A 120 -1.96 16.02 11.25
N ALA A 121 -2.52 17.23 11.25
CA ALA A 121 -2.14 18.32 12.13
C ALA A 121 -2.53 18.08 13.60
#